data_AF-A0AAE0QMG9-F1
#
_entry.id   AF-A0AAE0QMG9-F1
#
_cell.length_a   1.000
_cell.length_b   1.000
_cell.length_c   1.000
_cell.angle_alpha   90.00
_cell.angle_beta   90.00
_cell.angle_gamma   90.00
#
_symmetry.space_group_name_H-M   'P 1'
#
loop_
_entity.id
_entity.type
_entity.pdbx_description
1 polymer ?
#
loop_
_entity_poly.entity_id
_entity_poly.type
_entity_poly.pdbx_seq_one_letter_code
_entity_poly.pdbx_strand_id
1 'polypeptide(L)'
;MRKSGVAEKYARVVQDMYERSRTVVRCAVGQTEEFNVEVGLHQGSALSPFLFAIVMDQLSEEVRQESPWTMMFADDIVICSESREQVQEKLERWRFALERRGMKVSRSKTEYMCVNEREGSGTVRLQGEEVKKVQEFKYLGSTVQSNGECGKEVKKRVQAGWNGWRKVSGVLCDQKISARIKGKVYRTVVRPAMLYGLETVSLRKRQESELEVAELKMLSDTVSKPYSMAGLTTVLYTFPLILADIF
;
A
#
# COMPACT_ATOMS: atom_id res chain seq x y z
N MET A 1 7.69 -8.36 -23.17
CA MET A 1 7.90 -9.83 -23.13
C MET A 1 9.11 -10.25 -23.96
N ARG A 2 9.05 -10.16 -25.31
CA ARG A 2 10.19 -10.54 -26.18
C ARG A 2 11.48 -9.79 -25.85
N LYS A 3 11.41 -8.46 -25.72
CA LYS A 3 12.55 -7.62 -25.27
C LYS A 3 13.10 -8.00 -23.89
N SER A 4 12.23 -8.51 -23.01
CA SER A 4 12.56 -8.90 -21.64
C SER A 4 13.13 -10.32 -21.55
N GLY A 5 13.51 -10.94 -22.68
CA GLY A 5 14.10 -12.28 -22.72
C GLY A 5 13.12 -13.44 -22.49
N VAL A 6 11.81 -13.19 -22.49
CA VAL A 6 10.82 -14.27 -22.35
C VAL A 6 10.85 -15.16 -23.60
N ALA A 7 11.00 -16.47 -23.41
CA ALA A 7 11.05 -17.43 -24.52
C ALA A 7 9.84 -17.30 -25.44
N GLU A 8 10.08 -17.34 -26.76
CA GLU A 8 9.08 -17.09 -27.80
C GLU A 8 7.83 -17.98 -27.65
N LYS A 9 8.01 -19.23 -27.23
CA LYS A 9 6.87 -20.15 -26.96
C LYS A 9 5.86 -19.57 -25.96
N TYR A 10 6.34 -18.92 -24.90
CA TYR A 10 5.45 -18.31 -23.89
C TYR A 10 4.87 -17.00 -24.41
N ALA A 11 5.65 -16.20 -25.14
CA ALA A 11 5.14 -14.98 -25.76
C ALA A 11 3.98 -15.26 -26.72
N ARG A 12 4.07 -16.35 -27.52
CA ARG A 12 2.99 -16.79 -28.41
C ARG A 12 1.76 -17.25 -27.65
N VAL A 13 1.92 -18.12 -26.65
CA VAL A 13 0.78 -18.57 -25.83
C VAL A 13 0.05 -17.38 -25.19
N VAL A 14 0.79 -16.40 -24.67
CA VAL A 14 0.17 -15.19 -24.13
C VAL A 14 -0.50 -14.37 -25.23
N GLN A 15 0.12 -14.21 -26.39
CA GLN A 15 -0.51 -13.53 -27.52
C GLN A 15 -1.83 -14.19 -27.92
N ASP A 16 -1.86 -15.52 -28.05
CA ASP A 16 -3.04 -16.31 -28.38
C ASP A 16 -4.16 -16.18 -27.32
N MET A 17 -3.80 -16.02 -26.04
CA MET A 17 -4.79 -15.79 -24.96
C MET A 17 -5.52 -14.45 -25.08
N TYR A 18 -4.91 -13.45 -25.72
CA TYR A 18 -5.49 -12.11 -25.86
C TYR A 18 -6.04 -11.85 -27.26
N GLU A 19 -5.53 -12.54 -28.28
CA GLU A 19 -5.99 -12.38 -29.66
C GLU A 19 -7.46 -12.79 -29.82
N ARG A 20 -8.28 -11.86 -30.34
CA ARG A 20 -9.74 -12.06 -30.54
C ARG A 20 -10.46 -12.51 -29.25
N SER A 21 -9.95 -12.11 -28.09
CA SER A 21 -10.58 -12.39 -26.81
C SER A 21 -11.96 -11.75 -26.76
N ARG A 22 -12.95 -12.54 -26.35
CA ARG A 22 -14.33 -12.12 -26.14
C ARG A 22 -14.69 -12.34 -24.67
N THR A 23 -15.48 -11.43 -24.13
CA THR A 23 -15.87 -11.45 -22.72
C THR A 23 -17.37 -11.25 -22.57
N VAL A 24 -17.90 -11.86 -21.52
CA VAL A 24 -19.27 -11.68 -21.03
C VAL A 24 -19.19 -11.36 -19.54
N VAL A 25 -19.96 -10.39 -19.07
CA VAL A 25 -20.04 -10.03 -17.66
C VAL A 25 -21.29 -10.65 -17.05
N ARG A 26 -21.14 -11.39 -15.96
CA ARG A 26 -22.27 -11.92 -15.18
C ARG A 26 -22.63 -10.92 -14.07
N CYS A 27 -23.82 -10.35 -14.16
CA CYS A 27 -24.40 -9.43 -13.19
C CYS A 27 -25.58 -10.09 -12.45
N ALA A 28 -26.09 -9.44 -11.40
CA ALA A 28 -27.23 -9.94 -10.63
C ALA A 28 -28.52 -10.11 -11.48
N VAL A 29 -28.65 -9.34 -12.55
CA VAL A 29 -29.78 -9.35 -13.50
C VAL A 29 -29.58 -10.30 -14.69
N GLY A 30 -28.44 -10.99 -14.79
CA GLY A 30 -28.13 -11.92 -15.89
C GLY A 30 -26.74 -11.71 -16.49
N GLN A 31 -26.49 -12.32 -17.64
CA GLN A 31 -25.25 -12.16 -18.41
C GLN A 31 -25.41 -11.04 -19.44
N THR A 32 -24.35 -10.26 -19.67
CA THR A 32 -24.31 -9.28 -20.77
C THR A 32 -24.22 -9.99 -22.11
N GLU A 33 -24.41 -9.23 -23.19
CA GLU A 33 -23.99 -9.68 -24.52
C GLU A 33 -22.46 -9.85 -24.57
N GLU A 34 -22.00 -10.66 -25.51
CA GLU A 34 -20.58 -10.90 -25.76
C GLU A 34 -19.97 -9.68 -26.46
N PHE A 35 -18.82 -9.20 -25.97
CA PHE A 35 -18.08 -8.11 -26.58
C PHE A 35 -16.58 -8.44 -26.69
N ASN A 36 -15.92 -7.83 -27.67
CA ASN A 36 -14.49 -8.00 -27.91
C ASN A 36 -13.66 -7.18 -26.90
N VAL A 37 -12.57 -7.76 -26.40
CA VAL A 37 -11.59 -7.07 -25.57
C VAL A 37 -10.35 -6.77 -26.39
N GLU A 38 -10.19 -5.51 -26.80
CA GLU A 38 -9.07 -5.09 -27.66
C GLU A 38 -7.87 -4.59 -26.85
N VAL A 39 -8.11 -4.05 -25.65
CA VAL A 39 -7.08 -3.42 -24.81
C VAL A 39 -7.26 -3.84 -23.36
N GLY A 40 -6.13 -4.02 -22.69
CA GLY A 40 -6.08 -4.24 -21.25
C GLY A 40 -5.68 -5.66 -20.88
N LEU A 41 -5.52 -5.87 -19.58
CA LEU A 41 -5.18 -7.16 -18.99
C LEU A 41 -6.42 -7.80 -18.39
N HIS A 42 -6.56 -9.12 -18.47
CA HIS A 42 -7.69 -9.84 -17.89
C HIS A 42 -7.69 -9.70 -16.36
N GLN A 43 -8.62 -8.91 -15.82
CA GLN A 43 -8.76 -8.75 -14.37
C GLN A 43 -9.07 -10.10 -13.70
N GLY A 44 -8.36 -10.39 -12.60
CA GLY A 44 -8.46 -11.68 -11.91
C GLY A 44 -7.56 -12.79 -12.47
N SER A 45 -6.90 -12.58 -13.61
CA SER A 45 -5.89 -13.52 -14.11
C SER A 45 -4.62 -13.48 -13.26
N ALA A 46 -4.13 -14.65 -12.85
CA ALA A 46 -2.86 -14.78 -12.13
C ALA A 46 -1.64 -14.31 -12.95
N LEU A 47 -1.75 -14.29 -14.29
CA LEU A 47 -0.69 -13.85 -15.19
C LEU A 47 -0.65 -12.33 -15.36
N SER A 48 -1.79 -11.66 -15.24
CA SER A 48 -1.90 -10.22 -15.53
C SER A 48 -0.98 -9.34 -14.67
N PRO A 49 -0.79 -9.58 -13.36
CA PRO A 49 0.18 -8.80 -12.57
C PRO A 49 1.61 -8.87 -13.12
N PHE A 50 2.05 -10.04 -13.60
CA PHE A 50 3.38 -10.21 -14.19
C PHE A 50 3.51 -9.48 -15.54
N LEU A 51 2.48 -9.59 -16.39
CA LEU A 51 2.45 -8.86 -17.67
C LEU A 51 2.47 -7.35 -17.44
N PHE A 52 1.70 -6.87 -16.45
CA PHE A 52 1.70 -5.48 -16.06
C PHE A 52 3.09 -5.03 -15.60
N ALA A 53 3.76 -5.81 -14.75
CA ALA A 53 5.13 -5.52 -14.31
C ALA A 53 6.12 -5.40 -15.48
N ILE A 54 6.05 -6.31 -16.46
CA ILE A 54 6.88 -6.25 -17.69
C ILE A 54 6.61 -4.97 -18.48
N VAL A 55 5.34 -4.60 -18.63
CA VAL A 55 4.95 -3.39 -19.36
C VAL A 55 5.47 -2.15 -18.62
N MET A 56 5.25 -2.05 -17.32
CA MET A 56 5.72 -0.93 -16.51
C MET A 56 7.24 -0.80 -16.48
N ASP A 57 7.97 -1.91 -16.37
CA ASP A 57 9.43 -1.94 -16.46
C ASP A 57 9.91 -1.27 -17.76
N GLN A 58 9.38 -1.72 -18.89
CA GLN A 58 9.72 -1.17 -20.21
C GLN A 58 9.26 0.28 -20.42
N LEU A 59 8.16 0.71 -19.79
CA LEU A 59 7.67 2.10 -19.88
C LEU A 59 8.51 3.06 -19.06
N SER A 60 9.00 2.57 -17.92
CA SER A 60 9.70 3.36 -16.92
C SER A 60 11.20 3.47 -17.17
N GLU A 61 11.79 2.60 -18.02
CA GLU A 61 13.23 2.50 -18.27
C GLU A 61 13.94 3.85 -18.50
N GLU A 62 13.33 4.79 -19.23
CA GLU A 62 13.93 6.09 -19.57
C GLU A 62 13.74 7.19 -18.51
N VAL A 63 12.82 6.98 -17.57
CA VAL A 63 12.37 8.02 -16.62
C VAL A 63 12.54 7.65 -15.15
N ARG A 64 12.67 6.35 -14.86
CA ARG A 64 12.81 5.81 -13.51
C ARG A 64 14.17 6.16 -12.94
N GLN A 65 14.16 6.60 -11.69
CA GLN A 65 15.35 6.78 -10.87
C GLN A 65 15.34 5.78 -9.73
N GLU A 66 16.50 5.55 -9.12
CA GLU A 66 16.59 4.68 -7.94
C GLU A 66 15.83 5.29 -6.74
N SER A 67 15.45 4.42 -5.81
CA SER A 67 14.85 4.83 -4.54
C SER A 67 15.80 5.79 -3.81
N PRO A 68 15.32 6.90 -3.22
CA PRO A 68 13.90 7.25 -2.98
C PRO A 68 13.28 8.17 -4.04
N TRP A 69 13.97 8.47 -5.14
CA TRP A 69 13.56 9.49 -6.11
C TRP A 69 12.37 9.08 -6.99
N THR A 70 12.23 7.78 -7.26
CA THR A 70 11.04 7.21 -7.90
C THR A 70 10.68 5.90 -7.22
N MET A 71 9.46 5.82 -6.69
CA MET A 71 8.89 4.59 -6.14
C MET A 71 7.65 4.22 -6.96
N MET A 72 7.53 2.94 -7.29
CA MET A 72 6.44 2.44 -8.12
C MET A 72 5.85 1.19 -7.49
N PHE A 73 4.53 1.11 -7.48
CA PHE A 73 3.81 -0.09 -7.10
C PHE A 73 2.53 -0.20 -7.92
N ALA A 74 2.44 -1.23 -8.75
CA ALA A 74 1.37 -1.33 -9.74
C ALA A 74 1.25 0.00 -10.53
N ASP A 75 0.07 0.61 -10.55
CA ASP A 75 -0.23 1.88 -11.21
C ASP A 75 0.15 3.13 -10.39
N ASP A 76 0.47 2.97 -9.10
CA ASP A 76 0.88 4.07 -8.24
C ASP A 76 2.37 4.42 -8.45
N ILE A 77 2.64 5.66 -8.85
CA ILE A 77 3.99 6.20 -9.06
C ILE A 77 4.18 7.41 -8.14
N VAL A 78 5.24 7.39 -7.34
CA VAL A 78 5.67 8.51 -6.50
C VAL A 78 6.98 9.05 -7.05
N ILE A 79 7.02 10.36 -7.27
CA ILE A 79 8.18 11.09 -7.77
C ILE A 79 8.62 12.06 -6.68
N CYS A 80 9.89 11.94 -6.29
CA CYS A 80 10.52 12.84 -5.32
C CYS A 80 11.61 13.67 -6.02
N SER A 81 11.71 14.93 -5.62
CA SER A 81 12.78 15.85 -6.04
C SER A 81 12.98 16.90 -4.95
N GLU A 82 14.12 17.59 -5.00
CA GLU A 82 14.47 18.63 -4.03
C GLU A 82 13.80 19.97 -4.31
N SER A 83 13.35 20.19 -5.55
CA SER A 83 12.64 21.41 -5.95
C SER A 83 11.34 21.12 -6.69
N ARG A 84 10.42 22.09 -6.64
CA ARG A 84 9.14 22.01 -7.35
C ARG A 84 9.32 21.94 -8.86
N GLU A 85 10.28 22.68 -9.39
CA GLU A 85 10.61 22.75 -10.81
C GLU A 85 11.07 21.38 -11.31
N GLN A 86 11.89 20.68 -10.52
CA GLN A 86 12.28 19.30 -10.83
C GLN A 86 11.09 18.33 -10.76
N VAL A 87 10.17 18.49 -9.81
CA VAL A 87 8.93 17.69 -9.77
C VAL A 87 8.10 17.94 -11.03
N GLN A 88 7.93 19.20 -11.44
CA GLN A 88 7.21 19.59 -12.65
C GLN A 88 7.82 18.94 -13.90
N GLU A 89 9.14 19.03 -14.06
CA GLU A 89 9.83 18.43 -15.21
C GLU A 89 9.67 16.90 -15.21
N LYS A 90 9.93 16.24 -14.07
CA LYS A 90 9.81 14.78 -13.96
C LYS A 90 8.38 14.32 -14.21
N LEU A 91 7.37 15.02 -13.70
CA LEU A 91 5.96 14.69 -13.91
C LEU A 91 5.60 14.69 -15.41
N GLU A 92 6.04 15.71 -16.15
CA GLU A 92 5.77 15.80 -17.59
C GLU A 92 6.56 14.77 -18.41
N ARG A 93 7.79 14.43 -17.99
CA ARG A 93 8.56 13.33 -18.57
C ARG A 93 7.87 11.99 -18.37
N TRP A 94 7.39 11.72 -17.16
CA TRP A 94 6.62 10.53 -16.83
C TRP A 94 5.33 10.42 -17.64
N ARG A 95 4.56 11.52 -17.70
CA ARG A 95 3.36 11.62 -18.55
C ARG A 95 3.68 11.25 -19.99
N PHE A 96 4.71 11.87 -20.59
CA PHE A 96 5.08 11.58 -21.98
C PHE A 96 5.52 10.12 -22.19
N ALA A 97 6.31 9.56 -21.28
CA ALA A 97 6.76 8.17 -21.36
C ALA A 97 5.59 7.17 -21.33
N LEU A 98 4.60 7.41 -20.46
CA LEU A 98 3.40 6.59 -20.32
C LEU A 98 2.44 6.76 -21.52
N GLU A 99 2.12 8.00 -21.89
CA GLU A 99 1.14 8.32 -22.93
C GLU A 99 1.61 7.88 -24.33
N ARG A 100 2.91 7.98 -24.61
CA ARG A 100 3.52 7.50 -25.88
C ARG A 100 3.26 6.01 -26.12
N ARG A 101 2.98 5.24 -25.07
CA ARG A 101 2.74 3.79 -25.15
C ARG A 101 1.32 3.41 -24.71
N GLY A 102 0.39 4.36 -24.73
CA GLY A 102 -1.03 4.12 -24.54
C GLY A 102 -1.52 4.11 -23.10
N MET A 103 -0.69 4.46 -22.11
CA MET A 103 -1.13 4.64 -20.72
C MET A 103 -1.46 6.10 -20.42
N LYS A 104 -2.61 6.36 -19.78
CA LYS A 104 -3.05 7.71 -19.45
C LYS A 104 -2.80 8.02 -17.98
N VAL A 105 -2.28 9.22 -17.70
CA VAL A 105 -2.15 9.73 -16.32
C VAL A 105 -3.49 10.29 -15.86
N SER A 106 -3.97 9.84 -14.70
CA SER A 106 -5.25 10.28 -14.14
C SER A 106 -5.11 11.64 -13.44
N ARG A 107 -5.38 12.74 -14.15
CA ARG A 107 -5.30 14.10 -13.60
C ARG A 107 -6.03 14.28 -12.26
N SER A 108 -7.23 13.73 -12.12
CA SER A 108 -8.05 13.86 -10.91
C SER A 108 -7.50 13.10 -9.69
N LYS A 109 -6.57 12.16 -9.91
CA LYS A 109 -5.91 11.38 -8.85
C LYS A 109 -4.48 11.86 -8.59
N THR A 110 -3.90 12.64 -9.50
CA THR A 110 -2.56 13.19 -9.33
C THR A 110 -2.61 14.32 -8.31
N GLU A 111 -1.81 14.18 -7.26
CA GLU A 111 -1.67 15.16 -6.19
C GLU A 111 -0.17 15.43 -5.98
N TYR A 112 0.17 16.61 -5.45
CA TYR A 112 1.54 16.91 -5.04
C TYR A 112 1.58 17.45 -3.61
N MET A 113 2.68 17.19 -2.91
CA MET A 113 2.92 17.64 -1.54
C MET A 113 4.31 18.26 -1.46
N CYS A 114 4.44 19.36 -0.72
CA CYS A 114 5.74 19.96 -0.40
C CYS A 114 6.02 19.73 1.08
N VAL A 115 7.15 19.11 1.40
CA VAL A 115 7.55 18.80 2.77
C VAL A 115 8.39 19.96 3.31
N ASN A 116 8.10 20.43 4.52
CA ASN A 116 8.82 21.52 5.21
C ASN A 116 8.88 22.87 4.46
N GLU A 117 7.96 23.12 3.53
CA GLU A 117 7.92 24.39 2.78
C GLU A 117 7.17 25.48 3.56
N ARG A 118 7.84 26.60 3.86
CA ARG A 118 7.33 27.71 4.68
C ARG A 118 6.49 28.75 3.90
N GLU A 119 5.68 28.30 2.94
CA GLU A 119 4.98 29.12 1.94
C GLU A 119 5.88 29.54 0.76
N GLY A 120 5.92 28.70 -0.28
CA GLY A 120 6.46 29.08 -1.58
C GLY A 120 5.33 29.43 -2.56
N SER A 121 5.42 30.57 -3.24
CA SER A 121 4.58 30.88 -4.39
C SER A 121 4.96 29.97 -5.56
N GLY A 122 4.04 29.12 -5.99
CA GLY A 122 4.22 28.28 -7.18
C GLY A 122 3.39 27.01 -7.14
N THR A 123 2.98 26.57 -8.32
CA THR A 123 2.07 25.45 -8.51
C THR A 123 2.68 24.44 -9.46
N VAL A 124 2.42 23.15 -9.21
CA VAL A 124 2.75 22.09 -10.17
C VAL A 124 1.57 21.98 -11.12
N ARG A 125 1.84 21.86 -12.42
CA ARG A 125 0.86 21.71 -13.48
C ARG A 125 1.06 20.39 -14.21
N LEU A 126 -0.04 19.79 -14.65
CA LEU A 126 -0.02 18.63 -15.53
C LEU A 126 -0.83 18.97 -16.78
N GLN A 127 -0.18 18.99 -17.95
CA GLN A 127 -0.82 19.39 -19.21
C GLN A 127 -1.43 20.80 -19.14
N GLY A 128 -0.78 21.71 -18.40
CA GLY A 128 -1.20 23.12 -18.26
C GLY A 128 -2.20 23.40 -17.14
N GLU A 129 -2.83 22.39 -16.56
CA GLU A 129 -3.76 22.51 -15.43
C GLU A 129 -3.05 22.33 -14.10
N GLU A 130 -3.49 23.05 -13.07
CA GLU A 130 -2.91 22.95 -11.73
C GLU A 130 -3.23 21.59 -11.08
N VAL A 131 -2.17 20.92 -10.62
CA VAL A 131 -2.26 19.69 -9.82
C VAL A 131 -2.68 20.07 -8.41
N LYS A 132 -3.52 19.25 -7.78
CA LYS A 132 -3.97 19.51 -6.41
C LYS A 132 -2.81 19.43 -5.41
N LYS A 133 -2.54 20.52 -4.69
CA LYS A 133 -1.62 20.54 -3.53
C LYS A 133 -2.29 19.91 -2.32
N VAL A 134 -1.61 18.98 -1.64
CA VAL A 134 -2.10 18.34 -0.41
C VAL A 134 -1.11 18.49 0.75
N GLN A 135 -1.64 18.44 1.98
CA GLN A 135 -0.84 18.42 3.22
C GLN A 135 -0.58 17.00 3.72
N GLU A 136 -1.35 16.04 3.21
CA GLU A 136 -1.26 14.62 3.54
C GLU A 136 -1.31 13.83 2.25
N PHE A 137 -0.32 12.96 2.07
CA PHE A 137 -0.22 12.11 0.90
C PHE A 137 -0.36 10.65 1.33
N LYS A 138 -1.29 9.92 0.71
CA LYS A 138 -1.50 8.50 0.99
C LYS A 138 -0.82 7.65 -0.07
N TYR A 139 0.10 6.78 0.37
CA TYR A 139 0.79 5.83 -0.50
C TYR A 139 0.76 4.43 0.12
N LEU A 140 0.26 3.44 -0.61
CA LEU A 140 0.16 2.04 -0.17
C LEU A 140 -0.49 1.84 1.21
N GLY A 141 -1.43 2.71 1.55
CA GLY A 141 -2.13 2.67 2.83
C GLY A 141 -1.45 3.44 3.96
N SER A 142 -0.20 3.87 3.82
CA SER A 142 0.49 4.76 4.75
C SER A 142 0.27 6.24 4.40
N THR A 143 0.22 7.10 5.40
CA THR A 143 -0.02 8.54 5.23
C THR A 143 1.22 9.33 5.63
N VAL A 144 1.75 10.13 4.72
CA VAL A 144 2.88 11.04 4.97
C VAL A 144 2.33 12.45 5.09
N GLN A 145 2.78 13.18 6.11
CA GLN A 145 2.37 14.57 6.35
C GLN A 145 3.47 15.54 5.93
N SER A 146 3.09 16.71 5.40
CA SER A 146 4.01 17.76 4.95
C SER A 146 4.92 18.31 6.07
N ASN A 147 4.48 18.22 7.33
CA ASN A 147 5.22 18.63 8.51
C ASN A 147 6.10 17.50 9.11
N GLY A 148 6.12 16.31 8.48
CA GLY A 148 6.87 15.14 8.97
C GLY A 148 6.33 14.52 10.25
N GLU A 149 5.11 14.86 10.69
CA GLU A 149 4.50 14.23 11.85
C GLU A 149 3.92 12.84 11.51
N CYS A 150 4.00 11.93 12.47
CA CYS A 150 3.51 10.55 12.34
C CYS A 150 2.29 10.24 13.22
N GLY A 151 1.85 11.20 14.04
CA GLY A 151 0.80 10.97 15.04
C GLY A 151 -0.53 10.53 14.45
N LYS A 152 -0.92 11.05 13.27
CA LYS A 152 -2.15 10.64 12.60
C LYS A 152 -2.10 9.21 12.09
N GLU A 153 -0.96 8.79 11.53
CA GLU A 153 -0.78 7.41 11.06
C GLU A 153 -0.81 6.43 12.24
N VAL A 154 -0.14 6.74 13.35
CA VAL A 154 -0.16 5.93 14.57
C VAL A 154 -1.59 5.74 15.10
N LYS A 155 -2.35 6.83 15.22
CA LYS A 155 -3.77 6.75 15.66
C LYS A 155 -4.63 5.90 14.73
N LYS A 156 -4.45 6.06 13.42
CA LYS A 156 -5.15 5.25 12.41
C LYS A 156 -4.82 3.77 12.55
N ARG A 157 -3.56 3.43 12.85
CA ARG A 157 -3.12 2.05 13.08
C ARG A 157 -3.63 1.45 14.38
N VAL A 158 -3.62 2.21 15.47
CA VAL A 158 -4.29 1.83 16.72
C VAL A 158 -5.78 1.54 16.47
N GLN A 159 -6.45 2.39 15.71
CA GLN A 159 -7.86 2.18 15.35
C GLN A 159 -8.05 0.93 14.48
N ALA A 160 -7.15 0.67 13.53
CA ALA A 160 -7.18 -0.55 12.73
C ALA A 160 -7.02 -1.82 13.59
N GLY A 161 -6.11 -1.78 14.57
CA GLY A 161 -5.97 -2.82 15.60
C GLY A 161 -7.29 -3.04 16.36
N TRP A 162 -7.90 -1.96 16.89
CA TRP A 162 -9.20 -2.07 17.58
C TRP A 162 -10.32 -2.60 16.70
N ASN A 163 -10.38 -2.20 15.43
CA ASN A 163 -11.34 -2.73 14.48
C ASN A 163 -11.12 -4.23 14.23
N GLY A 164 -9.86 -4.66 14.09
CA GLY A 164 -9.48 -6.06 14.03
C GLY A 164 -9.94 -6.83 15.26
N TRP A 165 -9.65 -6.29 16.45
CA TRP A 165 -10.04 -6.88 17.74
C TRP A 165 -11.57 -7.05 17.84
N ARG A 166 -12.34 -6.02 17.49
CA ARG A 166 -13.81 -6.07 17.51
C ARG A 166 -14.36 -7.16 16.58
N LYS A 167 -13.78 -7.34 15.40
CA LYS A 167 -14.20 -8.39 14.45
C LYS A 167 -14.04 -9.80 15.00
N VAL A 168 -13.01 -10.03 15.82
CA VAL A 168 -12.74 -11.34 16.44
C VAL A 168 -13.16 -11.41 17.91
N SER A 169 -13.92 -10.42 18.39
CA SER A 169 -14.34 -10.32 19.79
C SER A 169 -15.16 -11.53 20.24
N GLY A 170 -15.94 -12.17 19.36
CA GLY A 170 -16.62 -13.43 19.66
C GLY A 170 -15.68 -14.55 20.10
N VAL A 171 -14.44 -14.57 19.61
CA VAL A 171 -13.41 -15.55 20.01
C VAL A 171 -12.60 -15.04 21.20
N LEU A 172 -12.23 -13.76 21.21
CA LEU A 172 -11.39 -13.17 22.26
C LEU A 172 -12.14 -13.04 23.59
N CYS A 173 -13.44 -12.80 23.57
CA CYS A 173 -14.27 -12.62 24.76
C CYS A 173 -14.93 -13.93 25.26
N ASP A 174 -14.86 -15.03 24.50
CA ASP A 174 -15.43 -16.31 24.91
C ASP A 174 -14.59 -16.95 26.04
N GLN A 175 -15.22 -17.25 27.17
CA GLN A 175 -14.57 -17.88 28.31
C GLN A 175 -14.21 -19.36 28.06
N LYS A 176 -14.87 -20.01 27.09
CA LYS A 176 -14.62 -21.42 26.74
C LYS A 176 -13.34 -21.59 25.93
N ILE A 177 -12.83 -20.52 25.34
CA ILE A 177 -11.65 -20.55 24.47
C ILE A 177 -10.39 -20.33 25.31
N SER A 178 -9.42 -21.24 25.17
CA SER A 178 -8.16 -21.13 25.92
C SER A 178 -7.37 -19.87 25.56
N ALA A 179 -6.65 -19.32 26.54
CA ALA A 179 -5.77 -18.16 26.34
C ALA A 179 -4.76 -18.37 25.19
N ARG A 180 -4.30 -19.61 24.98
CA ARG A 180 -3.40 -19.97 23.88
C ARG A 180 -4.01 -19.68 22.51
N ILE A 181 -5.28 -20.05 22.30
CA ILE A 181 -5.99 -19.81 21.03
C ILE A 181 -6.25 -18.31 20.86
N LYS A 182 -6.72 -17.63 21.92
CA LYS A 182 -6.92 -16.17 21.89
C LYS A 182 -5.63 -15.42 21.52
N GLY A 183 -4.50 -15.81 22.10
CA GLY A 183 -3.19 -15.24 21.77
C GLY A 183 -2.74 -15.52 20.33
N LYS A 184 -3.15 -16.64 19.71
CA LYS A 184 -2.91 -16.88 18.27
C LYS A 184 -3.78 -15.98 17.40
N VAL A 185 -5.07 -15.84 17.73
CA VAL A 185 -6.00 -14.97 17.00
C VAL A 185 -5.56 -13.52 17.08
N TYR A 186 -5.17 -13.05 18.27
CA TYR A 186 -4.60 -11.71 18.45
C TYR A 186 -3.39 -11.48 17.53
N ARG A 187 -2.41 -12.39 17.55
CA ARG A 187 -1.18 -12.28 16.76
C ARG A 187 -1.39 -12.37 15.25
N THR A 188 -2.48 -12.97 14.79
CA THR A 188 -2.74 -13.19 13.36
C THR A 188 -3.69 -12.16 12.76
N VAL A 189 -4.56 -11.54 13.56
CA VAL A 189 -5.58 -10.61 13.07
C VAL A 189 -5.37 -9.19 13.60
N VAL A 190 -5.15 -9.06 14.92
CA VAL A 190 -5.13 -7.75 15.59
C VAL A 190 -3.78 -7.08 15.45
N ARG A 191 -2.70 -7.80 15.82
CA ARG A 191 -1.34 -7.26 15.81
C ARG A 191 -0.88 -6.86 14.41
N PRO A 192 -1.09 -7.66 13.33
CA PRO A 192 -0.71 -7.24 11.98
C PRO A 192 -1.49 -6.01 11.50
N ALA A 193 -2.78 -5.89 11.85
CA ALA A 193 -3.58 -4.71 11.50
C ALA A 193 -3.08 -3.44 12.19
N MET A 194 -2.59 -3.56 13.43
CA MET A 194 -2.00 -2.47 14.20
C MET A 194 -0.58 -2.11 13.74
N LEU A 195 0.23 -3.08 13.31
CA LEU A 195 1.63 -2.83 12.98
C LEU A 195 1.89 -2.50 11.51
N TYR A 196 0.96 -2.82 10.60
CA TYR A 196 1.15 -2.63 9.16
C TYR A 196 1.61 -1.20 8.84
N GLY A 197 2.72 -1.07 8.11
CA GLY A 197 3.22 0.20 7.60
C GLY A 197 3.85 1.09 8.67
N LEU A 198 3.98 0.65 9.93
CA LEU A 198 4.71 1.40 10.96
C LEU A 198 6.23 1.28 10.78
N GLU A 199 6.70 0.23 10.10
CA GLU A 199 8.10 0.05 9.69
C GLU A 199 8.61 1.16 8.75
N THR A 200 7.70 1.84 8.04
CA THR A 200 8.03 2.95 7.13
C THR A 200 7.87 4.32 7.79
N VAL A 201 7.59 4.36 9.09
CA VAL A 201 7.26 5.59 9.82
C VAL A 201 8.34 5.87 10.85
N SER A 202 8.87 7.09 10.85
CA SER A 202 9.77 7.56 11.92
C SER A 202 8.99 7.79 13.22
N LEU A 203 8.84 6.74 14.02
CA LEU A 203 8.21 6.81 15.33
C LEU A 203 9.11 7.62 16.28
N ARG A 204 8.49 8.46 17.12
CA ARG A 204 9.18 9.08 18.27
C ARG A 204 8.74 8.34 19.53
N LYS A 205 9.51 8.47 20.61
CA LYS A 205 9.24 7.79 21.90
C LYS A 205 7.79 7.92 22.37
N ARG A 206 7.19 9.11 22.20
CA ARG A 206 5.79 9.35 22.56
C ARG A 206 4.82 8.43 21.81
N GLN A 207 5.03 8.26 20.51
CA GLN A 207 4.20 7.41 19.66
C GLN A 207 4.43 5.92 19.94
N GLU A 208 5.66 5.51 20.25
CA GLU A 208 5.97 4.15 20.69
C GLU A 208 5.20 3.80 21.97
N SER A 209 5.25 4.68 22.97
CA SER A 209 4.46 4.50 24.20
C SER A 209 2.95 4.47 23.93
N GLU A 210 2.44 5.26 22.98
CA GLU A 210 1.02 5.22 22.60
C GLU A 210 0.63 3.85 22.00
N LEU A 211 1.49 3.26 21.17
CA LEU A 211 1.29 1.93 20.60
C LEU A 211 1.36 0.84 21.67
N GLU A 212 2.35 0.90 22.57
CA GLU A 212 2.48 -0.05 23.68
C GLU A 212 1.24 -0.02 24.59
N VAL A 213 0.77 1.17 24.96
CA VAL A 213 -0.45 1.32 25.78
C VAL A 213 -1.66 0.73 25.06
N ALA A 214 -1.79 0.95 23.74
CA ALA A 214 -2.87 0.37 22.96
C ALA A 214 -2.78 -1.16 22.89
N GLU A 215 -1.60 -1.72 22.63
CA GLU A 215 -1.34 -3.16 22.59
C GLU A 215 -1.68 -3.83 23.93
N LEU A 216 -1.14 -3.28 25.03
CA LEU A 216 -1.41 -3.77 26.39
C LEU A 216 -2.89 -3.72 26.74
N LYS A 217 -3.60 -2.68 26.33
CA LYS A 217 -5.05 -2.57 26.56
C LYS A 217 -5.82 -3.66 25.81
N MET A 218 -5.53 -3.86 24.52
CA MET A 218 -6.20 -4.92 23.74
C MET A 218 -5.88 -6.32 24.27
N LEU A 219 -4.64 -6.55 24.73
CA LEU A 219 -4.24 -7.82 25.35
C LEU A 219 -4.93 -8.03 26.70
N SER A 220 -5.00 -7.00 27.53
CA SER A 220 -5.74 -7.04 28.80
C SER A 220 -7.20 -7.38 28.53
N ASP A 221 -7.87 -6.74 27.58
CA ASP A 221 -9.27 -7.04 27.24
C ASP A 221 -9.46 -8.46 26.67
N THR A 222 -8.39 -9.06 26.13
CA THR A 222 -8.38 -10.44 25.66
C THR A 222 -8.24 -11.46 26.79
N VAL A 223 -7.54 -11.10 27.88
CA VAL A 223 -7.18 -12.02 28.98
C VAL A 223 -8.00 -11.79 30.27
N SER A 224 -8.48 -10.58 30.52
CA SER A 224 -9.11 -10.13 31.78
C SER A 224 -10.57 -10.59 31.99
N LYS A 225 -10.89 -11.83 31.61
CA LYS A 225 -11.92 -12.62 32.30
C LYS A 225 -11.27 -13.90 32.83
N PRO A 226 -11.39 -14.12 34.15
CA PRO A 226 -10.31 -13.97 35.12
C PRO A 226 -9.25 -15.07 34.99
N TYR A 227 -8.01 -14.70 34.71
CA TYR A 227 -6.86 -15.53 35.04
C TYR A 227 -5.76 -14.68 35.68
N SER A 228 -5.28 -15.17 36.82
CA SER A 228 -4.26 -14.58 37.68
C SER A 228 -3.07 -14.02 36.88
N MET A 229 -2.72 -12.77 37.16
CA MET A 229 -1.62 -11.95 36.60
C MET A 229 -0.22 -12.46 36.96
N ALA A 230 -0.03 -13.76 37.24
CA ALA A 230 1.26 -14.34 37.63
C ALA A 230 2.03 -14.97 36.46
N GLY A 231 1.42 -15.18 35.29
CA GLY A 231 2.03 -15.93 34.18
C GLY A 231 2.37 -15.14 32.91
N LEU A 232 2.04 -13.85 32.83
CA LEU A 232 2.19 -13.06 31.58
C LEU A 232 3.57 -12.41 31.40
N THR A 233 4.33 -12.21 32.49
CA THR A 233 5.71 -11.71 32.41
C THR A 233 6.65 -12.70 31.73
N THR A 234 6.42 -14.01 31.84
CA THR A 234 7.30 -15.01 31.21
C THR A 234 7.08 -15.15 29.70
N VAL A 235 5.87 -14.88 29.20
CA VAL A 235 5.53 -14.99 27.76
C VAL A 235 5.90 -13.74 26.95
N LEU A 236 6.02 -12.58 27.61
CA LEU A 236 6.42 -11.33 26.96
C LEU A 236 7.95 -11.20 26.80
N TYR A 237 8.76 -11.91 27.60
CA TYR A 237 10.22 -11.79 27.61
C TYR A 237 10.99 -12.95 26.95
N THR A 238 10.29 -13.97 26.43
CA THR A 238 10.93 -15.03 25.63
C THR A 238 10.57 -14.85 24.17
N PHE A 239 11.22 -13.91 23.49
CA PHE A 239 11.71 -14.01 22.11
C PHE A 239 12.37 -12.67 21.77
N PRO A 240 13.64 -12.64 21.30
CA PRO A 240 14.38 -11.39 21.19
C PRO A 240 13.69 -10.44 20.20
N LEU A 241 13.65 -9.16 20.58
CA LEU A 241 13.77 -8.04 19.67
C LEU A 241 14.91 -8.33 18.69
N ILE A 242 14.60 -8.92 17.54
CA ILE A 242 15.45 -8.82 16.36
C ILE A 242 14.99 -7.55 15.66
N LEU A 243 15.44 -6.42 16.22
CA LEU A 243 15.86 -5.29 15.41
C LEU A 243 16.95 -5.82 14.49
N ALA A 244 16.56 -6.31 13.33
CA ALA A 244 17.46 -6.34 12.20
C ALA A 244 17.37 -4.93 11.60
N ASP A 245 18.37 -4.11 11.90
CA ASP A 245 18.83 -3.11 10.96
C ASP A 245 19.02 -3.81 9.61
N ILE A 246 18.18 -3.47 8.63
CA ILE A 246 18.38 -3.85 7.23
C ILE A 246 18.55 -2.54 6.47
N PHE A 247 19.80 -2.15 6.30
CA PHE A 247 20.28 -1.71 4.99
C PHE A 247 20.64 -2.95 4.18
#